data_AF-A0A2A5GR58-F1
#
_entry.id   AF-A0A2A5GR58-F1
#
_cell.length_a   1.000
_cell.length_b   1.000
_cell.length_c   1.000
_cell.angle_alpha   90.00
_cell.angle_beta   90.00
_cell.angle_gamma   90.00
#
_symmetry.space_group_name_H-M   'P 1'
#
loop_
_entity.id
_entity.type
_entity.pdbx_description
1 polymer ?
#
loop_
_entity_poly.entity_id
_entity_poly.type
_entity_poly.pdbx_seq_one_letter_code
_entity_poly.pdbx_strand_id
1 'polypeptide(L)' 'MHTKDLTSLIEERYGSSEKLAKRLDLGIEMLFYLEADTFAQTDIQSVVSAMRGVISILREGE' A
#
# COMPACT_ATOMS: atom_id res chain seq x y z
N MET A 1 17.13 -7.06 21.31
CA MET A 1 16.23 -6.37 20.36
C MET A 1 14.98 -7.23 20.24
N HIS A 2 13.83 -6.78 20.73
CA HIS A 2 12.58 -7.50 20.46
C HIS A 2 12.21 -7.26 18.99
N THR A 3 12.32 -8.30 18.17
CA THR A 3 11.82 -8.26 16.79
C THR A 3 10.30 -8.23 16.88
N LYS A 4 9.70 -7.08 16.61
CA LYS A 4 8.24 -6.97 16.46
C LYS A 4 7.84 -7.71 15.19
N ASP A 5 6.78 -8.50 15.27
CA ASP A 5 6.18 -9.07 14.07
C ASP A 5 5.51 -7.97 13.23
N LEU A 6 5.18 -8.30 11.98
CA LEU A 6 4.62 -7.35 11.03
C LEU A 6 3.29 -6.77 11.53
N THR A 7 2.43 -7.60 12.11
CA THR A 7 1.14 -7.17 12.65
C THR A 7 1.31 -6.13 13.75
N SER A 8 2.20 -6.37 14.72
CA SER A 8 2.50 -5.43 15.80
C SER A 8 3.02 -4.09 15.28
N LEU A 9 3.84 -4.13 14.21
CA LEU A 9 4.33 -2.92 13.55
C LEU A 9 3.21 -2.15 12.83
N ILE A 10 2.27 -2.86 12.20
CA ILE A 10 1.12 -2.24 11.54
C ILE A 10 0.24 -1.53 12.58
N GLU A 11 -0.04 -2.17 13.72
CA GLU A 11 -0.91 -1.57 14.74
C GLU A 11 -0.25 -0.39 15.44
N GLU A 12 1.05 -0.44 15.70
CA GLU A 12 1.75 0.69 16.28
C GLU A 12 1.82 1.90 15.34
N ARG A 13 1.97 1.68 14.03
CA ARG A 13 2.27 2.75 13.06
C ARG A 13 1.06 3.26 12.31
N TYR A 14 0.09 2.39 12.04
CA TYR A 14 -1.09 2.67 11.22
C TYR A 14 -2.39 2.42 11.98
N GLY A 15 -2.36 1.61 13.06
CA GLY A 15 -3.47 1.43 13.99
C GLY A 15 -4.48 0.34 13.60
N SER A 16 -4.52 -0.08 12.34
CA SER A 16 -5.19 -1.31 11.88
C SER A 16 -4.63 -1.70 10.49
N SER A 17 -4.79 -2.97 10.11
CA SER A 17 -4.57 -3.41 8.73
C SER A 17 -5.40 -2.60 7.72
N GLU A 18 -6.69 -2.34 7.98
CA GLU A 18 -7.51 -1.48 7.09
C GLU A 18 -7.00 -0.04 7.00
N LYS A 19 -6.47 0.54 8.09
CA LYS A 19 -5.93 1.91 8.03
C LYS A 19 -4.69 1.96 7.13
N LEU A 20 -3.85 0.93 7.16
CA LEU A 20 -2.75 0.80 6.22
C LEU A 20 -3.27 0.59 4.78
N ALA A 21 -4.26 -0.29 4.59
CA ALA A 21 -4.88 -0.53 3.29
C ALA A 21 -5.44 0.77 2.67
N LYS A 22 -6.20 1.56 3.44
CA LYS A 22 -6.70 2.88 3.02
C LYS A 22 -5.56 3.83 2.65
N ARG A 23 -4.44 3.80 3.37
CA ARG A 23 -3.29 4.66 3.05
C ARG A 23 -2.64 4.26 1.72
N LEU A 24 -2.60 2.96 1.42
CA LEU A 24 -2.12 2.46 0.13
C LEU A 24 -3.09 2.77 -1.00
N ASP A 25 -4.42 2.69 -0.79
CA ASP A 25 -5.43 3.14 -1.75
C ASP A 25 -5.21 4.62 -2.12
N LEU A 26 -5.01 5.49 -1.13
CA LEU A 26 -4.66 6.91 -1.38
C LEU A 26 -3.33 7.05 -2.15
N GLY A 27 -2.35 6.19 -1.88
CA GLY A 27 -1.10 6.17 -2.64
C GLY A 27 -1.30 5.83 -4.11
N ILE A 28 -2.21 4.89 -4.42
CA ILE A 28 -2.62 4.57 -5.79
C ILE A 28 -3.32 5.78 -6.42
N GLU A 29 -4.21 6.45 -5.69
CA GLU A 29 -4.88 7.68 -6.17
C GLU A 29 -3.86 8.77 -6.53
N MET A 30 -2.81 8.93 -5.73
CA MET A 30 -1.74 9.90 -6.01
C MET A 30 -0.99 9.62 -7.32
N LEU A 31 -0.91 8.36 -7.78
CA LEU A 31 -0.26 8.03 -9.04
C LEU A 31 -1.01 8.57 -10.27
N PHE A 32 -2.31 8.85 -10.16
CA PHE A 32 -3.07 9.48 -11.24
C PHE A 32 -2.74 10.97 -11.44
N TYR A 33 -2.02 11.58 -10.50
CA TYR A 33 -1.60 12.98 -10.57
C TYR A 33 -0.15 13.13 -11.05
N LEU A 34 0.51 12.05 -11.45
CA LEU A 34 1.84 12.13 -12.05
C LEU A 34 1.78 12.86 -13.39
N GLU A 35 2.78 13.71 -13.65
CA GLU A 35 2.91 14.36 -14.95
C GLU A 35 3.15 13.30 -16.04
N ALA A 36 2.63 13.57 -17.24
CA ALA A 36 2.86 12.72 -18.40
C ALA A 36 4.37 12.52 -18.62
N ASP A 37 4.76 11.32 -19.05
CA ASP A 37 6.15 10.93 -19.32
C ASP A 37 7.12 10.95 -18.12
N THR A 38 6.63 11.12 -16.88
CA THR A 38 7.48 10.98 -15.67
C THR A 38 7.96 9.54 -15.47
N PHE A 39 7.08 8.58 -15.74
CA PHE A 39 7.35 7.14 -15.66
C PHE A 39 6.72 6.44 -16.86
N ALA A 40 7.28 5.29 -17.26
CA ALA A 40 6.63 4.42 -18.22
C ALA A 40 5.29 3.93 -17.64
N GLN A 41 4.25 3.89 -18.46
CA GLN A 41 2.93 3.43 -18.04
C GLN A 41 2.97 2.01 -17.46
N THR A 42 3.83 1.14 -17.99
CA THR A 42 4.05 -0.23 -17.50
C THR A 42 4.58 -0.28 -16.07
N ASP A 43 5.41 0.69 -15.70
CA ASP A 43 5.99 0.76 -14.35
C ASP A 43 4.92 1.18 -13.35
N ILE A 44 4.12 2.21 -13.69
CA ILE A 44 2.98 2.65 -12.88
C ILE A 44 1.98 1.50 -12.70
N GLN A 45 1.63 0.80 -13.77
CA GLN A 45 0.72 -0.35 -13.71
C GLN A 45 1.26 -1.47 -12.83
N SER A 46 2.56 -1.76 -12.92
CA SER A 46 3.21 -2.78 -12.08
C SER A 46 3.17 -2.40 -10.59
N VAL A 47 3.44 -1.14 -10.26
CA VAL A 47 3.36 -0.62 -8.88
C VAL A 47 1.92 -0.69 -8.37
N VAL A 48 0.94 -0.23 -9.15
CA VAL A 48 -0.49 -0.29 -8.78
C VAL A 48 -0.93 -1.74 -8.53
N SER A 49 -0.51 -2.66 -9.40
CA SER A 49 -0.83 -4.10 -9.25
C SER A 49 -0.25 -4.67 -7.95
N ALA A 50 1.03 -4.40 -7.66
CA ALA A 50 1.68 -4.84 -6.43
C ALA A 50 1.01 -4.26 -5.17
N MET A 51 0.69 -2.96 -5.18
CA MET A 51 -0.01 -2.31 -4.07
C MET A 51 -1.39 -2.89 -3.84
N ARG A 52 -2.17 -3.16 -4.91
CA ARG A 52 -3.47 -3.83 -4.81
C ARG A 52 -3.37 -5.24 -4.23
N GLY A 53 -2.32 -5.98 -4.59
CA GLY A 53 -2.05 -7.29 -3.98
C GLY A 53 -1.84 -7.20 -2.46
N VAL A 54 -1.04 -6.23 -2.00
CA VAL A 54 -0.82 -5.99 -0.57
C VAL A 54 -2.12 -5.57 0.13
N ILE A 55 -2.89 -4.67 -0.48
CA ILE A 55 -4.19 -4.21 0.03
C ILE A 55 -5.16 -5.39 0.21
N SER A 56 -5.21 -6.33 -0.76
CA SER A 56 -6.03 -7.54 -0.65
C SER A 56 -5.67 -8.35 0.58
N ILE A 57 -4.37 -8.63 0.77
CA ILE A 57 -3.87 -9.41 1.90
C ILE A 57 -4.19 -8.72 3.24
N LEU A 58 -4.01 -7.40 3.32
CA LEU A 58 -4.32 -6.63 4.52
C LEU A 58 -5.80 -6.69 4.90
N ARG A 59 -6.69 -6.76 3.90
CA ARG A 59 -8.15 -6.84 4.09
C ARG A 59 -8.67 -8.25 4.31
N GLU A 60 -7.98 -9.26 3.80
CA GLU A 60 -8.30 -10.68 4.05
C GLU A 60 -8.05 -11.10 5.51
N GLY A 61 -7.21 -10.36 6.23
CA GLY A 61 -6.87 -10.60 7.64
C GLY A 61 -7.74 -9.87 8.68
N GLU A 62 -8.81 -9.18 8.26
CA GLU A 62 -9.78 -8.51 9.16
C GLU A 62 -10.98 -9.37 9.56
#